data_AF-A0A6B0SMJ3-F1
#
_entry.id   AF-A0A6B0SMJ3-F1
#
_cell.length_a   1.000
_cell.length_b   1.000
_cell.length_c   1.000
_cell.angle_alpha   90.00
_cell.angle_beta   90.00
_cell.angle_gamma   90.00
#
_symmetry.space_group_name_H-M   'P 1'
#
loop_
_entity.id
_entity.type
_entity.pdbx_description
1 polymer ?
#
loop_
_entity_poly.entity_id
_entity_poly.type
_entity_poly.pdbx_seq_one_letter_code
_entity_poly.pdbx_strand_id
1 'polypeptide(L)' 'MRVIVPFDPSDPNTRLSSLLSPAERREFAAAMLRDVLAAVREAG' A
#
# COMPACT_ATOMS: atom_id res chain seq x y z
N MET A 1 -11.02 2.23 18.23
CA MET A 1 -11.57 2.86 17.00
C MET A 1 -11.78 1.81 15.91
N ARG A 2 -12.74 1.96 14.98
CA ARG A 2 -12.88 1.09 13.80
C ARG A 2 -12.62 1.90 12.52
N VAL A 3 -11.54 1.57 11.81
CA VAL A 3 -11.13 2.22 10.56
C VAL A 3 -11.11 1.18 9.44
N ILE A 4 -11.54 1.58 8.24
CA ILE A 4 -11.49 0.75 7.02
C ILE A 4 -10.55 1.45 6.04
N VAL A 5 -9.57 0.70 5.52
CA VAL A 5 -8.61 1.18 4.52
C VAL A 5 -8.86 0.42 3.21
N PRO A 6 -9.46 1.06 2.20
CA PRO A 6 -9.60 0.46 0.88
C PRO A 6 -8.23 0.21 0.24
N PHE A 7 -8.05 -0.96 -0.37
CA PHE A 7 -6.79 -1.36 -1.00
C PHE A 7 -7.06 -2.30 -2.18
N ASP A 8 -6.49 -1.97 -3.35
CA ASP A 8 -6.54 -2.82 -4.55
C ASP A 8 -5.12 -3.31 -4.90
N PRO A 9 -4.84 -4.62 -4.78
CA PRO A 9 -3.54 -5.20 -5.10
C PRO A 9 -3.34 -5.54 -6.59
N SER A 10 -4.35 -5.35 -7.45
CA SER A 10 -4.38 -5.94 -8.80
C SER A 10 -3.35 -5.32 -9.75
N ASP A 11 -3.32 -3.99 -9.85
CA ASP A 11 -2.33 -3.23 -10.62
C ASP A 11 -1.94 -1.93 -9.89
N PRO A 12 -1.23 -2.03 -8.76
CA PRO A 12 -0.98 -0.90 -7.91
C PRO A 12 0.11 0.01 -8.49
N ASN A 13 0.06 1.28 -8.09
CA ASN A 13 1.14 2.24 -8.34
C ASN A 13 1.48 2.41 -9.82
N THR A 14 0.50 2.43 -10.72
CA THR A 14 0.74 2.44 -12.19
C THR A 14 1.65 3.57 -12.66
N ARG A 15 1.58 4.73 -12.01
CA ARG A 15 2.45 5.89 -12.29
C ARG A 15 3.94 5.63 -12.02
N LEU A 16 4.29 4.60 -11.24
CA LEU A 16 5.67 4.18 -10.98
C LEU A 16 6.18 3.15 -11.99
N SER A 17 5.42 2.81 -13.04
CA SER A 17 5.81 1.79 -14.02
C SER A 17 7.10 2.08 -14.77
N SER A 18 7.51 3.36 -14.85
CA SER A 18 8.78 3.75 -15.47
C SER A 18 10.01 3.47 -14.59
N LEU A 19 9.80 3.18 -13.30
CA LEU A 19 10.86 3.02 -12.30
C LEU A 19 10.84 1.64 -11.66
N LEU A 20 9.66 1.04 -11.53
CA LEU A 20 9.44 -0.23 -10.82
C LEU A 20 8.73 -1.22 -11.74
N SER A 21 9.24 -2.45 -11.74
CA SER A 21 8.57 -3.59 -12.35
C SER A 21 7.21 -3.87 -11.70
N PRO A 22 6.32 -4.62 -12.36
CA PRO A 22 5.04 -5.01 -11.76
C PRO A 22 5.18 -5.72 -10.40
N ALA A 23 6.22 -6.52 -10.20
CA ALA A 23 6.48 -7.20 -8.93
C ALA A 23 6.87 -6.20 -7.83
N GLU A 24 7.84 -5.32 -8.12
CA GLU A 24 8.28 -4.28 -7.17
C GLU A 24 7.12 -3.34 -6.79
N ARG A 25 6.25 -2.97 -7.73
CA ARG A 25 5.06 -2.15 -7.41
C ARG A 25 4.10 -2.84 -6.45
N ARG A 26 3.92 -4.17 -6.55
CA ARG A 26 3.08 -4.94 -5.62
C ARG A 26 3.70 -5.03 -4.24
N GLU A 27 5.00 -5.33 -4.18
CA GLU A 27 5.75 -5.34 -2.92
C GLU A 27 5.73 -3.98 -2.23
N PHE A 28 5.93 -2.91 -3.01
CA PHE A 28 5.87 -1.54 -2.54
C PHE A 28 4.47 -1.17 -2.02
N ALA A 29 3.40 -1.53 -2.75
CA ALA A 29 2.03 -1.32 -2.29
C ALA A 29 1.75 -2.02 -0.96
N ALA A 30 2.22 -3.27 -0.81
CA ALA A 30 2.07 -4.02 0.43
C ALA A 30 2.86 -3.40 1.59
N ALA A 31 4.06 -2.86 1.33
CA ALA A 31 4.85 -2.13 2.32
C ALA A 31 4.11 -0.88 2.81
N MET A 32 3.65 -0.03 1.89
CA MET A 32 2.86 1.16 2.21
C MET A 32 1.61 0.83 3.03
N LEU A 33 0.90 -0.25 2.69
CA LEU A 33 -0.28 -0.68 3.45
C LEU A 33 0.09 -1.03 4.90
N ARG A 34 1.20 -1.73 5.12
CA ARG A 34 1.66 -2.06 6.48
C ARG A 34 1.95 -0.79 7.28
N ASP A 35 2.58 0.19 6.67
CA ASP A 35 2.92 1.46 7.32
C ASP A 35 1.64 2.25 7.70
N VAL A 36 0.67 2.32 6.79
CA VAL A 36 -0.64 2.95 7.07
C VAL A 36 -1.36 2.24 8.21
N LEU A 37 -1.39 0.90 8.19
CA LEU A 37 -2.04 0.11 9.25
C LEU A 37 -1.33 0.24 10.60
N ALA A 38 -0.01 0.42 10.62
CA ALA A 38 0.74 0.71 11.85
C ALA A 38 0.34 2.07 12.41
N ALA A 39 0.40 3.12 11.59
CA ALA A 39 0.04 4.48 12.00
C ALA A 39 -1.40 4.59 12.51
N VAL A 40 -2.36 3.94 11.85
CA VAL A 40 -3.76 3.93 12.29
C VAL A 40 -3.94 3.25 13.65
N ARG A 41 -3.17 2.20 13.94
CA ARG A 41 -3.22 1.52 15.25
C ARG A 41 -2.60 2.37 16.35
N GLU A 42 -1.51 3.08 16.05
CA GLU A 42 -0.82 3.95 17.00
C GLU A 42 -1.65 5.19 17.36
N ALA A 43 -2.46 5.69 16.42
CA ALA A 43 -3.30 6.87 16.62
C ALA A 43 -4.64 6.60 17.33
N GLY A 44 -5.01 5.33 17.55
CA GLY A 44 -6.32 4.92 18.06
C GLY A 44 -6.33 4.48 19.51
#